data_AF-A0A535V8Z8-F1
#
_entry.id   AF-A0A535V8Z8-F1
#
_cell.length_a   1.000
_cell.length_b   1.000
_cell.length_c   1.000
_cell.angle_alpha   90.00
_cell.angle_beta   90.00
_cell.angle_gamma   90.00
#
_symmetry.space_group_name_H-M   'P 1'
#
loop_
_entity.id
_entity.type
_entity.pdbx_description
1 polymer ?
#
loop_
_entity_poly.entity_id
_entity_poly.type
_entity_poly.pdbx_seq_one_letter_code
_entity_poly.pdbx_strand_id
1 'polypeptide(L)'
;MSRAVPVEKAAREVLAGQPRSTARAWLGPLTLAVAIVFALDTYLVATRPLLPFDVPVAAFVQSFPWGPVTYVFQVINSTAGYVQVAVGAGAVLLLFFWERRAGYLMAIGAVSSLLDNIIKSVMARERPTADLVHILTPAPGYSYPSGHAVFFT
;
A
#
# COMPACT_ATOMS: atom_id res chain seq x y z
N MET A 1 -28.72 -28.70 -16.62
CA MET A 1 -27.38 -28.10 -16.48
C MET A 1 -27.56 -26.69 -15.92
N SER A 2 -27.16 -26.45 -14.66
CA SER A 2 -27.30 -25.11 -14.04
C SER A 2 -26.32 -24.14 -14.71
N ARG A 3 -26.81 -23.00 -15.21
CA ARG A 3 -25.97 -21.91 -15.74
C ARG A 3 -25.25 -21.27 -14.56
N ALA A 4 -23.93 -21.41 -14.49
CA ALA A 4 -23.13 -20.76 -13.45
C ALA A 4 -23.39 -19.24 -13.45
N VAL A 5 -23.65 -18.69 -12.27
CA VAL A 5 -23.91 -17.26 -12.07
C VAL A 5 -22.68 -16.45 -12.52
N PRO A 6 -22.82 -15.22 -13.08
CA PRO A 6 -21.68 -14.45 -13.60
C PRO A 6 -20.49 -14.32 -12.63
N VAL A 7 -20.76 -14.24 -11.33
CA VAL A 7 -19.75 -14.21 -10.26
C VAL A 7 -18.99 -15.54 -10.16
N GLU A 8 -19.67 -16.69 -10.18
CA GLU A 8 -19.03 -18.00 -10.12
C GLU A 8 -18.13 -18.24 -11.34
N LYS A 9 -18.54 -17.73 -12.51
CA LYS A 9 -17.74 -17.81 -13.73
C LYS A 9 -16.49 -16.92 -13.65
N ALA A 10 -16.64 -15.68 -13.18
CA ALA A 10 -15.51 -14.79 -12.92
C ALA A 10 -14.51 -15.40 -11.93
N ALA A 11 -15.01 -15.99 -10.83
CA ALA A 11 -14.18 -16.64 -9.82
C ALA A 11 -13.36 -17.79 -10.42
N ARG A 12 -13.98 -18.65 -11.25
CA ARG A 12 -13.26 -19.72 -11.96
C ARG A 12 -12.19 -19.20 -12.91
N GLU A 13 -12.46 -18.11 -13.65
CA GLU A 13 -11.48 -17.49 -14.56
C GLU A 13 -10.26 -16.96 -13.79
N VAL A 14 -10.47 -16.32 -12.64
CA VAL A 14 -9.39 -15.82 -11.78
C VAL A 14 -8.59 -16.96 -11.17
N LEU A 15 -9.26 -17.97 -10.60
CA LEU A 15 -8.61 -19.13 -9.98
C LEU A 15 -7.80 -19.96 -10.98
N ALA A 16 -8.21 -19.97 -12.26
CA ALA A 16 -7.46 -20.61 -13.34
C ALA A 16 -6.27 -19.77 -13.85
N GLY A 17 -6.04 -18.57 -13.30
CA GLY A 17 -4.99 -17.65 -13.74
C GLY A 17 -5.23 -17.08 -15.15
N GLN A 18 -6.46 -17.17 -15.66
CA GLN A 18 -6.82 -16.74 -17.01
C GLN A 18 -8.03 -15.80 -16.96
N PRO A 19 -7.86 -14.56 -16.43
CA PRO A 19 -8.95 -13.60 -16.36
C PRO A 19 -9.43 -13.20 -17.78
N ARG A 20 -10.66 -13.60 -18.14
CA ARG A 20 -11.28 -13.28 -19.42
C ARG A 20 -12.30 -12.16 -19.24
N SER A 21 -13.21 -11.98 -20.20
CA SER A 21 -14.18 -10.88 -20.21
C SER A 21 -15.06 -10.83 -18.96
N THR A 22 -15.38 -11.98 -18.36
CA THR A 22 -16.28 -12.01 -17.18
C THR A 22 -15.53 -11.53 -15.93
N ALA A 23 -14.29 -11.98 -15.71
CA ALA A 23 -13.44 -11.45 -14.64
C ALA A 23 -13.06 -9.97 -14.87
N ARG A 24 -12.70 -9.59 -16.09
CA ARG A 24 -12.27 -8.21 -16.43
C ARG A 24 -13.39 -7.18 -16.25
N ALA A 25 -14.65 -7.57 -16.42
CA ALA A 25 -15.79 -6.69 -16.18
C ALA A 25 -15.84 -6.15 -14.74
N TRP A 26 -15.26 -6.86 -13.77
CA TRP A 26 -15.20 -6.45 -12.37
C TRP A 26 -14.08 -5.45 -12.06
N LEU A 27 -13.11 -5.24 -12.97
CA LEU A 27 -12.02 -4.31 -12.74
C LEU A 27 -12.51 -2.87 -12.58
N GLY A 28 -13.48 -2.43 -13.39
CA GLY A 28 -14.06 -1.09 -13.30
C GLY A 28 -14.74 -0.83 -11.95
N PRO A 29 -15.73 -1.64 -11.55
CA PRO A 29 -16.39 -1.53 -10.26
C PRO A 29 -15.43 -1.62 -9.06
N LEU A 30 -14.46 -2.56 -9.11
CA LEU A 30 -13.45 -2.68 -8.05
C LEU A 30 -12.58 -1.43 -7.96
N THR A 31 -12.11 -0.92 -9.11
CA THR A 31 -11.29 0.31 -9.15
C THR A 31 -12.06 1.50 -8.60
N LEU A 32 -13.34 1.64 -8.96
CA LEU A 32 -14.20 2.71 -8.44
C LEU A 32 -14.41 2.57 -6.92
N ALA A 33 -14.68 1.36 -6.44
CA ALA A 33 -14.85 1.11 -5.01
C ALA A 33 -13.59 1.46 -4.22
N VAL A 34 -12.42 1.02 -4.69
CA VAL A 34 -11.11 1.34 -4.07
C VAL A 34 -10.85 2.85 -4.11
N ALA A 35 -11.13 3.51 -5.23
CA ALA A 35 -10.97 4.96 -5.36
C ALA A 35 -11.87 5.75 -4.40
N ILE A 36 -13.13 5.30 -4.21
CA ILE A 36 -14.06 5.92 -3.25
C ILE A 36 -13.53 5.73 -1.83
N VAL A 37 -13.10 4.52 -1.46
CA VAL A 37 -12.53 4.26 -0.12
C VAL A 37 -11.30 5.12 0.13
N PHE A 38 -10.40 5.23 -0.84
CA PHE A 38 -9.22 6.07 -0.75
C PHE A 38 -9.56 7.57 -0.62
N ALA A 39 -10.54 8.05 -1.40
CA ALA A 39 -10.98 9.44 -1.32
C ALA A 39 -11.64 9.78 0.02
N LEU A 40 -12.44 8.86 0.57
CA LEU A 40 -13.03 9.00 1.89
C LEU A 40 -11.95 9.04 2.98
N ASP A 41 -11.00 8.10 2.95
CA ASP A 41 -9.87 8.08 3.88
C ASP A 41 -9.05 9.38 3.81
N THR A 42 -8.71 9.81 2.59
CA THR A 42 -8.00 11.07 2.36
C THR A 42 -8.77 12.26 2.93
N TYR A 43 -10.08 12.34 2.71
CA TYR A 43 -10.91 13.41 3.26
C TYR A 43 -10.95 13.40 4.79
N LEU A 44 -11.11 12.22 5.40
CA LEU A 44 -11.13 12.09 6.86
C LEU A 44 -9.80 12.53 7.48
N VAL A 45 -8.69 12.16 6.83
CA VAL A 45 -7.34 12.54 7.24
C VAL A 45 -7.06 14.03 7.01
N ALA A 46 -7.56 14.62 5.91
CA ALA A 46 -7.39 16.06 5.64
C ALA A 46 -8.13 16.94 6.65
N THR A 47 -9.24 16.46 7.20
CA THR A 47 -10.14 17.26 8.03
C THR A 47 -9.97 17.03 9.53
N ARG A 48 -9.25 15.99 9.94
CA ARG A 48 -9.03 15.66 11.35
C ARG A 48 -7.56 15.34 11.60
N PRO A 49 -6.93 15.91 12.65
CA PRO A 49 -5.55 15.59 12.98
C PRO A 49 -5.38 14.10 13.35
N LEU A 50 -6.36 13.55 14.06
CA LEU A 50 -6.38 12.18 14.53
C LEU A 50 -7.79 11.60 14.40
N LEU A 51 -7.91 10.38 13.88
CA LEU A 51 -9.18 9.65 13.87
C LEU A 51 -9.38 8.94 15.22
N PRO A 52 -10.63 8.77 15.69
CA PRO A 52 -10.92 8.27 17.03
C PRO A 52 -10.41 6.85 17.29
N PHE A 53 -10.11 6.08 16.23
CA PHE A 53 -9.57 4.73 16.31
C PHE A 53 -8.05 4.65 16.10
N ASP A 54 -7.38 5.73 15.67
CA ASP A 54 -5.94 5.70 15.35
C ASP A 54 -5.10 5.24 16.56
N VAL A 55 -5.30 5.88 17.72
CA VAL A 55 -4.58 5.55 18.96
C VAL A 55 -5.04 4.21 19.57
N PRO A 56 -6.34 3.90 19.70
CA PRO A 56 -6.78 2.60 20.20
C PRO A 56 -6.24 1.41 19.39
N VAL A 57 -6.21 1.51 18.06
CA VAL A 57 -5.65 0.46 17.20
C VAL A 57 -4.14 0.35 17.38
N ALA A 58 -3.43 1.49 17.40
CA ALA A 58 -1.98 1.49 17.65
C ALA A 58 -1.63 0.88 19.02
N ALA A 59 -2.34 1.26 20.08
CA ALA A 59 -2.15 0.72 21.41
C ALA A 59 -2.46 -0.78 21.49
N PHE A 60 -3.52 -1.24 20.81
CA PHE A 60 -3.83 -2.67 20.71
C PHE A 60 -2.70 -3.45 20.04
N VAL A 61 -2.21 -2.99 18.88
CA VAL A 61 -1.06 -3.60 18.18
C VAL A 61 0.20 -3.57 19.06
N GLN A 62 0.43 -2.51 19.82
CA GLN A 62 1.59 -2.36 20.71
C GLN A 62 1.49 -3.17 22.00
N SER A 63 0.29 -3.63 22.37
CA SER A 63 0.09 -4.45 23.58
C SER A 63 0.69 -5.86 23.45
N PHE A 64 0.96 -6.32 22.23
CA PHE A 64 1.55 -7.63 21.98
C PHE A 64 3.07 -7.62 22.23
N PRO A 65 3.61 -8.64 22.91
CA PRO A 65 5.05 -8.80 23.10
C PRO A 65 5.70 -9.36 21.83
N TRP A 66 5.96 -8.49 20.84
CA TRP A 66 6.48 -8.87 19.53
C TRP A 66 7.84 -9.60 19.57
N GLY A 67 8.62 -9.42 20.64
CA GLY A 67 9.89 -10.14 20.83
C GLY A 67 10.84 -9.99 19.64
N PRO A 68 11.49 -11.08 19.18
CA PRO A 68 12.45 -11.03 18.06
C PRO A 68 11.86 -10.59 16.72
N VAL A 69 10.54 -10.62 16.54
CA VAL A 69 9.89 -10.16 15.29
C VAL A 69 10.17 -8.68 15.04
N THR A 70 10.42 -7.91 16.10
CA THR A 70 10.82 -6.50 15.99
C THR A 70 12.09 -6.26 15.16
N TYR A 71 13.01 -7.25 15.08
CA TYR A 71 14.17 -7.16 14.21
C TYR A 71 13.79 -7.12 12.73
N VAL A 72 12.76 -7.88 12.33
CA VAL A 72 12.24 -7.85 10.95
C VAL A 72 11.65 -6.47 10.64
N PHE A 73 10.91 -5.88 11.59
CA PHE A 73 10.37 -4.53 11.43
C PHE A 73 11.49 -3.49 11.24
N GLN A 74 12.59 -3.62 11.97
CA GLN A 74 13.76 -2.75 11.81
C GLN A 74 14.41 -2.90 10.44
N VAL A 75 14.56 -4.14 9.93
CA VAL A 75 15.11 -4.37 8.59
C VAL A 75 14.23 -3.74 7.52
N ILE A 76 12.91 -3.93 7.58
CA ILE A 76 11.97 -3.29 6.64
C ILE A 76 12.03 -1.76 6.75
N ASN A 77 12.16 -1.24 7.96
CA ASN A 77 12.29 0.21 8.16
C ASN A 77 13.63 0.76 7.66
N SER A 78 14.71 -0.03 7.73
CA SER A 78 16.04 0.38 7.25
C SER A 78 16.10 0.57 5.74
N THR A 79 15.23 -0.13 5.00
CA THR A 79 15.13 0.03 3.54
C THR A 79 14.31 1.25 3.11
N ALA A 80 13.80 2.07 4.05
CA ALA A 80 12.96 3.22 3.74
C ALA A 80 13.72 4.37 3.04
N GLY A 81 12.97 5.28 2.42
CA GLY A 81 13.51 6.52 1.87
C GLY A 81 14.32 6.29 0.58
N TYR A 82 15.46 6.96 0.44
CA TYR A 82 16.27 6.91 -0.79
C TYR A 82 16.78 5.50 -1.12
N VAL A 83 17.03 4.67 -0.10
CA VAL A 83 17.43 3.27 -0.29
C VAL A 83 16.30 2.50 -0.99
N GLN A 84 15.05 2.70 -0.56
CA GLN A 84 13.87 2.09 -1.17
C GLN A 84 13.75 2.44 -2.65
N VAL A 85 13.93 3.74 -2.96
CA VAL A 85 13.85 4.25 -4.32
C VAL A 85 14.95 3.65 -5.20
N ALA A 86 16.18 3.58 -4.68
CA ALA A 86 17.30 3.00 -5.39
C ALA A 86 17.10 1.50 -5.66
N VAL A 87 16.63 0.74 -4.66
CA VAL A 87 16.32 -0.70 -4.80
C VAL A 87 15.19 -0.91 -5.81
N GLY A 88 14.11 -0.11 -5.73
CA GLY A 88 12.99 -0.18 -6.67
C GLY A 88 13.42 0.13 -8.11
N ALA A 89 14.20 1.19 -8.32
CA ALA A 89 14.75 1.54 -9.63
C ALA A 89 15.67 0.44 -10.18
N GLY A 90 16.55 -0.10 -9.33
CA GLY A 90 17.41 -1.23 -9.69
C GLY A 90 16.62 -2.47 -10.11
N ALA A 91 15.55 -2.79 -9.39
CA ALA A 91 14.66 -3.91 -9.72
C ALA A 91 13.95 -3.69 -11.07
N VAL A 92 13.43 -2.48 -11.34
CA VAL A 92 12.82 -2.13 -12.63
C VAL A 92 13.83 -2.32 -13.77
N LEU A 93 15.05 -1.80 -13.63
CA LEU A 93 16.09 -1.93 -14.65
C LEU A 93 16.50 -3.38 -14.88
N LEU A 94 16.73 -4.15 -13.81
CA LEU A 94 17.06 -5.57 -13.89
C LEU A 94 15.98 -6.35 -14.64
N LEU A 95 14.71 -6.09 -14.34
CA LEU A 95 13.58 -6.72 -15.02
C LEU A 95 13.49 -6.31 -16.49
N PHE A 96 13.81 -5.07 -16.86
CA PHE A 96 13.89 -4.68 -18.27
C PHE A 96 14.96 -5.46 -19.04
N PHE A 97 16.09 -5.79 -18.40
CA PHE A 97 17.13 -6.63 -19.01
C PHE A 97 16.72 -8.10 -19.10
N TRP A 98 16.03 -8.63 -18.09
CA TRP A 98 15.64 -10.04 -18.06
C TRP A 98 14.40 -10.34 -18.89
N GLU A 99 13.32 -9.59 -18.69
CA GLU A 99 12.03 -9.74 -19.38
C GLU A 99 11.32 -8.38 -19.48
N ARG A 100 11.33 -7.79 -20.67
CA ARG A 100 10.81 -6.43 -20.90
C ARG A 100 9.37 -6.25 -20.42
N ARG A 101 8.52 -7.28 -20.55
CA ARG A 101 7.12 -7.19 -20.07
C ARG A 101 7.05 -7.03 -18.55
N ALA A 102 7.89 -7.75 -17.82
CA ALA A 102 7.99 -7.62 -16.36
C ALA A 102 8.54 -6.23 -15.97
N GLY A 103 9.53 -5.73 -16.71
CA GLY A 103 10.05 -4.36 -16.54
C GLY A 103 8.97 -3.30 -16.68
N TYR A 104 8.13 -3.37 -17.73
CA TYR A 104 7.01 -2.44 -17.92
C TYR A 104 5.97 -2.51 -16.79
N LEU A 105 5.59 -3.72 -16.37
CA LEU A 105 4.63 -3.89 -15.27
C LEU A 105 5.16 -3.30 -13.97
N MET A 106 6.44 -3.55 -13.66
CA MET A 106 7.09 -2.98 -12.48
C MET A 106 7.21 -1.46 -12.57
N ALA A 107 7.54 -0.92 -13.74
CA ALA A 107 7.63 0.53 -13.96
C ALA A 107 6.28 1.24 -13.79
N ILE A 108 5.19 0.63 -14.26
CA ILE A 108 3.83 1.14 -14.03
C ILE A 108 3.51 1.12 -12.53
N GLY A 109 3.87 0.03 -11.83
CA GLY A 109 3.75 -0.05 -10.37
C GLY A 109 4.52 1.07 -9.66
N ALA A 110 5.74 1.37 -10.10
CA ALA A 110 6.58 2.42 -9.50
C ALA A 110 5.96 3.84 -9.57
N VAL A 111 4.98 4.08 -10.46
CA VAL A 111 4.21 5.33 -10.48
C VAL A 111 3.46 5.55 -9.16
N SER A 112 3.06 4.48 -8.45
CA SER A 112 2.41 4.60 -7.13
C SER A 112 3.32 5.31 -6.12
N SER A 113 4.63 5.04 -6.15
CA SER A 113 5.60 5.67 -5.26
C SER A 113 5.81 7.15 -5.58
N LEU A 114 5.69 7.54 -6.86
CA LEU A 114 5.69 8.96 -7.23
C LEU A 114 4.43 9.65 -6.69
N LEU A 115 3.27 9.03 -6.84
CA LEU A 115 2.00 9.55 -6.33
C LEU A 115 2.02 9.67 -4.79
N ASP A 116 2.57 8.69 -4.07
CA ASP A 116 2.77 8.75 -2.62
C ASP A 116 3.50 10.02 -2.19
N ASN A 117 4.63 10.31 -2.83
CA ASN A 117 5.44 11.49 -2.50
C ASN A 117 4.70 12.82 -2.78
N ILE A 118 3.94 12.88 -3.88
CA ILE A 118 3.12 14.05 -4.21
C ILE A 118 2.03 14.24 -3.15
N ILE A 119 1.27 13.18 -2.83
CA ILE A 119 0.17 13.25 -1.87
C ILE A 119 0.70 13.59 -0.48
N LYS A 120 1.81 13.01 -0.04
CA LYS A 120 2.48 13.38 1.21
C LYS A 120 2.79 14.86 1.31
N SER A 121 3.35 15.41 0.24
CA SER A 121 3.76 16.82 0.20
C SER A 121 2.55 17.75 0.24
N VAL A 122 1.44 17.35 -0.38
CA VAL A 122 0.18 18.13 -0.38
C VAL A 122 -0.54 18.03 0.97
N MET A 123 -0.60 16.84 1.56
CA MET A 123 -1.35 16.59 2.79
C MET A 123 -0.61 17.05 4.04
N ALA A 124 0.72 16.97 4.05
CA ALA A 124 1.58 17.41 5.15
C ALA A 124 1.14 16.92 6.54
N ARG A 125 0.59 15.69 6.63
CA ARG A 125 0.09 15.15 7.89
C ARG A 125 1.26 14.77 8.80
N GLU A 126 1.30 15.36 9.98
CA GLU A 126 2.30 15.04 10.99
C GLU A 126 2.20 13.59 11.50
N ARG A 127 3.30 13.04 11.99
CA ARG A 127 3.31 11.71 12.60
C ARG A 127 2.80 11.77 14.04
N PRO A 128 2.19 10.68 14.55
CA PRO A 128 1.88 10.57 15.97
C PRO A 128 3.16 10.75 16.80
N THR A 129 3.05 11.54 17.85
CA THR A 129 4.12 11.86 18.77
C THR A 129 4.22 10.81 19.89
N ALA A 130 5.36 10.76 20.57
CA ALA A 130 5.67 9.73 21.56
C ALA A 130 4.78 9.76 22.81
N ASP A 131 4.04 10.85 23.04
CA ASP A 131 3.00 10.97 24.06
C ASP A 131 1.72 10.20 23.70
N LEU A 132 1.48 9.90 22.42
CA LEU A 132 0.31 9.16 21.96
C LEU A 132 0.56 7.66 21.81
N VAL A 133 1.74 7.28 21.30
CA VAL A 133 2.07 5.88 20.95
C VAL A 133 3.55 5.59 21.18
N HIS A 134 3.89 4.32 21.38
CA HIS A 134 5.28 3.89 21.46
C HIS A 134 5.96 3.97 20.07
N ILE A 135 7.12 4.63 19.99
CA ILE A 135 7.89 4.79 18.75
C ILE A 135 9.17 3.97 18.84
N LEU A 136 9.28 2.92 18.01
CA LEU A 136 10.49 2.08 17.91
C LEU A 136 11.63 2.77 17.17
N THR A 137 11.33 3.50 16.11
CA THR A 137 12.32 4.23 15.31
C THR A 137 11.67 5.49 14.78
N PRO A 138 12.15 6.69 15.18
CA PRO A 138 11.67 7.95 14.62
C PRO A 138 11.90 7.94 13.10
N ALA A 139 10.84 8.16 12.34
CA ALA A 139 10.90 8.23 10.90
C ALA A 139 10.69 9.67 10.45
N PRO A 140 11.55 10.21 9.55
CA PRO A 140 11.40 11.56 9.05
C PRO A 140 10.19 11.68 8.10
N GLY A 141 9.66 12.90 7.99
CA GLY A 141 8.59 13.27 7.05
C GLY A 141 7.18 12.85 7.47
N TYR A 142 6.21 13.16 6.60
CA TYR A 142 4.79 13.03 6.87
C TYR A 142 4.30 11.57 6.98
N SER A 143 3.17 11.39 7.68
CA SER A 143 2.57 10.08 7.98
C SER A 143 1.63 9.55 6.91
N TYR A 144 1.11 10.40 6.02
CA TYR A 144 0.05 10.01 5.07
C TYR A 144 0.39 10.34 3.60
N PRO A 145 0.21 9.39 2.67
CA PRO A 145 0.02 7.96 2.91
C PRO A 145 1.26 7.27 3.50
N SER A 146 1.19 5.99 3.84
CA SER A 146 2.36 5.23 4.28
C SER A 146 3.18 4.78 3.06
N GLY A 147 4.44 5.22 2.99
CA GLY A 147 5.30 4.92 1.82
C GLY A 147 5.67 3.44 1.71
N HIS A 148 5.87 2.74 2.84
CA HIS A 148 6.07 1.30 2.83
C HIS A 148 4.82 0.56 2.37
N ALA A 149 3.64 1.00 2.80
CA ALA A 149 2.39 0.37 2.38
C ALA A 149 2.19 0.51 0.87
N VAL A 150 2.31 1.73 0.33
CA VAL A 150 2.13 2.00 -1.11
C VAL A 150 3.18 1.28 -1.96
N PHE A 151 4.39 1.08 -1.45
CA PHE A 151 5.44 0.38 -2.20
C PHE A 151 5.21 -1.13 -2.31
N PHE A 152 4.60 -1.75 -1.29
CA PHE A 152 4.33 -3.19 -1.29
C PHE A 152 2.97 -3.59 -1.87
N THR A 153 2.11 -2.63 -2.22
CA THR A 153 0.78 -2.84 -2.83
C THR A 153 0.72 -2.40 -4.27
#